data_AF-C5EDU4-F1
#
_entry.id   AF-C5EDU4-F1
#
_cell.length_a   1.000
_cell.length_b   1.000
_cell.length_c   1.000
_cell.angle_alpha   90.00
_cell.angle_beta   90.00
_cell.angle_gamma   90.00
#
_symmetry.space_group_name_H-M   'P 1'
#
loop_
_entity.id
_entity.type
_entity.pdbx_description
1 polymer ?
#
loop_
_entity_poly.entity_id
_entity_poly.type
_entity_poly.pdbx_seq_one_letter_code
_entity_poly.pdbx_strand_id
1 'polypeptide(L)'
;MAEGKVIIVNPDMFGKDPDSKTTKANEVAKSFGLSDAALAEVEDFKAQLTKHNAWDLPFMGYVNEDGYGYAYVPGAAVVYDPYWDAHQAFLALPKDVQTAFAIRMLFTHRPVDRYGASMFLHYQRGFNVKFEGIGANQY
;
A
#
# COMPACT_ATOMS: atom_id res chain seq x y z
N MET A 1 -3.61 -17.60 -15.40
CA MET A 1 -2.99 -16.73 -14.38
C MET A 1 -1.61 -16.37 -14.90
N ALA A 2 -1.31 -15.10 -15.15
CA ALA A 2 0.00 -14.71 -15.67
C ALA A 2 1.06 -14.87 -14.57
N GLU A 3 2.04 -15.75 -14.79
CA GLU A 3 3.07 -16.16 -13.81
C GLU A 3 4.06 -15.04 -13.40
N GLY A 4 3.92 -13.81 -13.93
CA GLY A 4 4.90 -12.74 -13.76
C GLY A 4 4.64 -11.70 -12.67
N LYS A 5 3.52 -11.74 -11.94
CA LYS A 5 3.14 -10.67 -10.99
C LYS A 5 2.89 -11.18 -9.56
N VAL A 6 3.80 -11.98 -9.01
CA VAL A 6 3.69 -12.46 -7.63
C VAL A 6 4.65 -11.69 -6.72
N ILE A 7 4.12 -11.00 -5.72
CA ILE A 7 4.89 -10.35 -4.66
C ILE A 7 4.96 -11.30 -3.46
N ILE A 8 6.17 -11.60 -3.00
CA ILE A 8 6.40 -12.36 -1.78
C ILE A 8 6.70 -11.40 -0.63
N VAL A 9 5.91 -11.48 0.44
CA VAL A 9 6.06 -10.68 1.65
C VAL A 9 6.47 -11.59 2.79
N ASN A 10 7.67 -11.39 3.35
CA ASN A 10 8.12 -12.12 4.53
C ASN A 10 7.66 -11.40 5.81
N PRO A 11 6.85 -12.04 6.68
CA PRO A 11 6.43 -11.46 7.95
C PRO A 11 7.54 -11.03 8.90
N ASP A 12 8.74 -11.59 8.78
CA ASP A 12 9.93 -11.15 9.54
C ASP A 12 10.24 -9.66 9.35
N MET A 13 9.79 -9.08 8.23
CA MET A 13 9.94 -7.65 7.96
C MET A 13 9.07 -6.78 8.85
N PHE A 14 7.95 -7.28 9.39
CA PHE A 14 7.00 -6.46 10.15
C PHE A 14 7.56 -5.95 11.48
N GLY A 15 8.53 -6.67 12.05
CA GLY A 15 9.26 -6.25 13.27
C GLY A 15 10.47 -5.35 13.03
N LYS A 16 10.83 -5.06 11.77
CA LYS A 16 11.98 -4.22 11.43
C LYS A 16 11.67 -2.72 11.54
N ASP A 17 12.72 -1.92 11.58
CA ASP A 17 12.64 -0.47 11.58
C ASP A 17 12.04 0.08 10.25
N PRO A 18 11.54 1.32 10.23
CA PRO A 18 10.92 1.91 9.04
C PRO A 18 11.82 1.97 7.80
N ASP A 19 13.12 2.17 7.98
CA ASP A 19 14.07 2.32 6.86
C ASP A 19 14.34 0.97 6.20
N SER A 20 14.53 -0.09 7.01
CA SER A 20 14.64 -1.47 6.52
C SER A 20 13.40 -1.90 5.74
N LYS A 21 12.20 -1.57 6.22
CA LYS A 21 10.93 -1.86 5.53
C LYS A 21 10.83 -1.12 4.20
N THR A 22 11.14 0.17 4.20
CA THR A 22 11.09 1.03 3.00
C THR A 22 12.09 0.55 1.96
N THR A 23 13.32 0.23 2.38
CA THR A 23 14.35 -0.35 1.52
C THR A 23 13.87 -1.64 0.88
N LYS A 24 13.32 -2.57 1.67
CA LYS A 24 12.83 -3.84 1.12
C LYS A 24 11.68 -3.66 0.15
N ALA A 25 10.72 -2.81 0.48
CA ALA A 25 9.60 -2.51 -0.40
C ALA A 25 10.05 -1.86 -1.73
N ASN A 26 11.07 -1.00 -1.69
CA ASN A 26 11.65 -0.39 -2.89
C ASN A 26 12.37 -1.43 -3.76
N GLU A 27 13.10 -2.39 -3.17
CA GLU A 27 13.67 -3.51 -3.92
C GLU A 27 12.60 -4.30 -4.66
N VAL A 28 11.50 -4.61 -3.97
CA VAL A 28 10.35 -5.31 -4.57
C VAL A 28 9.71 -4.46 -5.67
N ALA A 29 9.51 -3.17 -5.46
CA ALA A 29 8.97 -2.29 -6.49
C ALA A 29 9.84 -2.26 -7.75
N LYS A 30 11.16 -2.14 -7.57
CA LYS A 30 12.15 -2.12 -8.66
C LYS A 30 12.21 -3.44 -9.43
N SER A 31 12.00 -4.59 -8.78
CA SER A 31 11.97 -5.88 -9.49
C SER A 31 10.81 -5.99 -10.48
N PHE A 32 9.77 -5.16 -10.33
CA PHE A 32 8.67 -5.01 -11.29
C PHE A 32 8.83 -3.83 -12.25
N GLY A 33 10.00 -3.20 -12.30
CA GLY A 33 10.32 -2.12 -13.23
C GLY A 33 9.87 -0.73 -12.80
N LEU A 34 9.46 -0.54 -11.53
CA LEU A 34 9.11 0.78 -11.02
C LEU A 34 10.37 1.64 -10.84
N SER A 35 10.32 2.86 -11.36
CA SER A 35 11.47 3.75 -11.46
C SER A 35 11.79 4.46 -10.14
N ASP A 36 13.04 4.91 -9.99
CA ASP A 36 13.44 5.76 -8.86
C ASP A 36 12.63 7.08 -8.80
N ALA A 37 12.23 7.61 -9.95
CA ALA A 37 11.34 8.77 -10.02
C ALA A 37 9.97 8.47 -9.38
N ALA A 38 9.37 7.32 -9.70
CA ALA A 38 8.12 6.91 -9.08
C ALA A 38 8.27 6.72 -7.56
N LEU A 39 9.41 6.16 -7.11
CA LEU A 39 9.70 5.99 -5.68
C LEU A 39 9.92 7.32 -4.95
N ALA A 40 10.47 8.34 -5.63
CA ALA A 40 10.61 9.68 -5.09
C ALA A 40 9.25 10.37 -4.93
N GLU A 41 8.38 10.27 -5.93
CA GLU A 41 7.01 10.80 -5.85
C GLU A 41 6.18 10.14 -4.72
N VAL A 42 6.49 8.88 -4.37
CA VAL A 42 5.90 8.25 -3.18
C VAL A 42 6.31 8.95 -1.88
N GLU A 43 7.56 9.43 -1.76
CA GLU A 43 7.99 10.23 -0.61
C GLU A 43 7.26 11.58 -0.56
N ASP A 44 7.06 12.23 -1.71
CA ASP A 44 6.31 13.48 -1.79
C ASP A 44 4.85 13.29 -1.34
N PHE A 45 4.21 12.21 -1.77
CA PHE A 45 2.86 11.88 -1.31
C PHE A 45 2.82 11.60 0.20
N LYS A 46 3.78 10.85 0.73
CA LYS A 46 3.92 10.62 2.18
C LYS A 46 4.12 11.92 2.97
N ALA A 47 4.89 12.86 2.43
CA ALA A 47 5.05 14.18 3.02
C ALA A 47 3.73 14.96 3.03
N GLN A 48 2.91 14.86 1.98
CA GLN A 48 1.58 15.46 1.94
C GLN A 48 0.63 14.84 3.00
N LEU A 49 0.58 13.51 3.11
CA LEU A 49 -0.20 12.83 4.16
C LEU A 49 0.17 13.37 5.56
N THR A 50 1.47 13.61 5.79
CA THR A 50 2.00 14.16 7.05
C THR A 50 1.61 15.62 7.26
N LYS A 51 1.80 16.46 6.23
CA LYS A 51 1.43 17.87 6.25
C LYS A 51 -0.05 18.09 6.56
N HIS A 52 -0.90 17.23 6.00
CA HIS A 52 -2.35 17.35 6.13
C HIS A 52 -2.92 16.57 7.32
N ASN A 53 -2.13 15.76 8.04
CA ASN A 53 -2.63 14.90 9.13
C ASN A 53 -3.72 13.91 8.66
N ALA A 54 -3.54 13.36 7.45
CA ALA A 54 -4.48 12.46 6.80
C ALA A 54 -3.83 11.09 6.58
N TRP A 55 -3.64 10.34 7.67
CA TRP A 55 -2.81 9.13 7.71
C TRP A 55 -3.54 7.80 7.47
N ASP A 56 -4.81 7.86 7.06
CA ASP A 56 -5.55 6.64 6.77
C ASP A 56 -5.32 6.14 5.34
N LEU A 57 -5.70 4.89 5.07
CA LEU A 57 -5.49 4.24 3.78
C LEU A 57 -6.11 5.04 2.63
N PRO A 58 -5.32 5.50 1.66
CA PRO A 58 -5.81 6.36 0.58
C PRO A 58 -6.39 5.56 -0.61
N PHE A 59 -6.57 4.24 -0.49
CA PHE A 59 -7.17 3.40 -1.52
C PHE A 59 -8.29 2.53 -0.93
N MET A 60 -9.26 2.19 -1.78
CA MET A 60 -10.47 1.47 -1.38
C MET A 60 -10.13 0.07 -0.85
N GLY A 61 -10.60 -0.23 0.37
CA GLY A 61 -10.70 -1.60 0.86
C GLY A 61 -11.85 -2.35 0.16
N TYR A 62 -11.80 -3.68 0.20
CA TYR A 62 -12.81 -4.56 -0.39
C TYR A 62 -13.43 -5.39 0.73
N VAL A 63 -14.76 -5.48 0.78
CA VAL A 63 -15.54 -6.28 1.75
C VAL A 63 -16.51 -7.16 0.96
N ASN A 64 -16.70 -8.42 1.37
CA ASN A 64 -17.76 -9.29 0.85
C ASN A 64 -19.08 -9.13 1.63
N GLU A 65 -20.16 -9.80 1.20
CA GLU A 65 -21.47 -9.68 1.86
C GLU A 65 -21.48 -10.14 3.34
N ASP A 66 -20.57 -11.03 3.71
CA ASP A 66 -20.44 -11.57 5.06
C ASP A 66 -19.62 -10.66 5.99
N GLY A 67 -19.13 -9.52 5.49
CA GLY A 67 -18.30 -8.59 6.24
C GLY A 67 -16.82 -8.96 6.30
N TYR A 68 -16.38 -9.97 5.55
CA TYR A 68 -14.96 -10.28 5.38
C TYR A 68 -14.31 -9.29 4.42
N GLY A 69 -13.24 -8.66 4.90
CA GLY A 69 -12.49 -7.65 4.17
C GLY A 69 -12.46 -6.33 4.93
N TYR A 70 -12.17 -5.23 4.25
CA TYR A 70 -11.98 -3.92 4.89
C TYR A 70 -12.81 -2.84 4.21
N ALA A 71 -13.62 -2.14 5.00
CA ALA A 71 -14.46 -1.06 4.50
C ALA A 71 -13.62 0.20 4.29
N TYR A 72 -13.79 0.82 3.12
CA TYR A 72 -13.35 2.19 2.90
C TYR A 72 -14.09 3.11 3.89
N VAL A 73 -13.36 3.96 4.62
CA VAL A 73 -13.92 4.99 5.50
C VAL A 73 -13.64 6.35 4.87
N PRO A 74 -14.53 6.85 3.99
CA PRO A 74 -14.25 8.02 3.15
C PRO A 74 -13.86 9.27 3.94
N GLY A 75 -14.34 9.42 5.18
CA GLY A 75 -14.06 10.58 6.02
C GLY A 75 -12.78 10.50 6.85
N ALA A 76 -12.15 9.32 6.98
CA ALA A 76 -11.02 9.14 7.89
C ALA A 76 -9.67 9.62 7.31
N ALA A 77 -9.60 9.81 5.99
CA ALA A 77 -8.44 10.36 5.28
C ALA A 77 -8.72 11.75 4.67
N VAL A 78 -9.77 12.43 5.12
CA VAL A 78 -10.18 13.75 4.64
C VAL A 78 -10.04 14.77 5.76
N VAL A 79 -9.34 15.85 5.46
CA VAL A 79 -9.20 17.03 6.33
C VAL A 79 -10.07 18.11 5.74
N TYR A 80 -10.86 18.78 6.57
CA TYR A 80 -11.82 19.78 6.09
C TYR A 80 -11.27 21.22 6.12
N ASP A 81 -10.22 21.47 6.92
CA ASP A 81 -9.62 22.81 7.04
C ASP A 81 -8.08 22.75 7.26
N PRO A 82 -7.26 23.16 6.26
CA PRO A 82 -7.66 23.39 4.87
C PRO A 82 -8.13 22.07 4.23
N TYR A 83 -9.10 22.14 3.32
CA TYR A 83 -9.65 20.95 2.68
C TYR A 83 -8.58 20.14 1.94
N TRP A 84 -8.45 18.86 2.25
CA TRP A 84 -7.57 17.92 1.58
C TRP A 84 -8.08 16.48 1.71
N ASP A 85 -8.13 15.76 0.60
CA ASP A 85 -8.62 14.38 0.52
C ASP A 85 -7.48 13.47 0.04
N ALA A 86 -7.02 12.57 0.92
CA ALA A 86 -5.93 11.65 0.63
C ALA A 86 -6.25 10.68 -0.50
N HIS A 87 -7.52 10.27 -0.63
CA HIS A 87 -7.95 9.35 -1.67
C HIS A 87 -7.94 10.02 -3.04
N GLN A 88 -8.49 11.24 -3.14
CA GLN A 88 -8.43 12.02 -4.37
C GLN A 88 -6.99 12.33 -4.78
N ALA A 89 -6.15 12.73 -3.81
CA ALA A 89 -4.73 12.95 -4.04
C ALA A 89 -4.02 11.69 -4.55
N PHE A 90 -4.34 10.52 -3.99
CA PHE A 90 -3.79 9.24 -4.44
C PHE A 90 -4.23 8.85 -5.86
N LEU A 91 -5.51 9.04 -6.19
CA LEU A 91 -6.04 8.76 -7.52
C LEU A 91 -5.39 9.65 -8.61
N ALA A 92 -4.99 10.87 -8.24
CA ALA A 92 -4.30 11.80 -9.13
C ALA A 92 -2.84 11.43 -9.42
N LEU A 93 -2.22 10.55 -8.60
CA LEU A 93 -0.84 10.11 -8.81
C LEU A 93 -0.71 9.25 -10.08
N PRO A 94 0.47 9.23 -10.73
CA PRO A 94 0.74 8.29 -11.82
C PRO A 94 0.53 6.84 -11.38
N LYS A 95 0.13 5.98 -12.32
CA LYS A 95 -0.18 4.56 -12.06
C LYS A 95 0.97 3.82 -11.36
N ASP A 96 2.20 4.13 -11.74
CA ASP A 96 3.41 3.52 -11.19
C ASP A 96 3.67 3.98 -9.74
N VAL A 97 3.41 5.25 -9.44
CA VAL A 97 3.51 5.81 -8.08
C VAL A 97 2.46 5.18 -7.16
N GLN A 98 1.22 5.05 -7.62
CA GLN A 98 0.17 4.34 -6.88
C GLN A 98 0.56 2.88 -6.58
N THR A 99 1.17 2.21 -7.57
CA THR A 99 1.62 0.82 -7.43
C THR A 99 2.79 0.72 -6.44
N ALA A 100 3.78 1.60 -6.55
CA ALA A 100 4.90 1.67 -5.62
C ALA A 100 4.45 1.93 -4.19
N PHE A 101 3.53 2.88 -3.98
CA PHE A 101 2.95 3.16 -2.68
C PHE A 101 2.26 1.92 -2.10
N ALA A 102 1.40 1.25 -2.88
CA ALA A 102 0.72 0.04 -2.44
C ALA A 102 1.70 -1.10 -2.11
N ILE A 103 2.78 -1.27 -2.87
CA ILE A 103 3.84 -2.24 -2.53
C ILE A 103 4.48 -1.91 -1.19
N ARG A 104 4.76 -0.64 -0.90
CA ARG A 104 5.27 -0.23 0.42
C ARG A 104 4.29 -0.52 1.55
N MET A 105 3.00 -0.34 1.31
CA MET A 105 1.95 -0.64 2.28
C MET A 105 1.91 -2.13 2.68
N LEU A 106 2.42 -3.06 1.86
CA LEU A 106 2.55 -4.48 2.25
C LEU A 106 3.52 -4.73 3.40
N PHE A 107 4.45 -3.80 3.67
CA PHE A 107 5.49 -3.93 4.70
C PHE A 107 5.23 -3.05 5.93
N THR A 108 4.11 -2.34 5.98
CA THR A 108 3.74 -1.46 7.10
C THR A 108 3.20 -2.25 8.30
N HIS A 109 2.86 -1.53 9.36
CA HIS A 109 2.64 -2.10 10.69
C HIS A 109 1.25 -2.72 10.88
N ARG A 110 0.17 -2.12 10.34
CA ARG A 110 -1.19 -2.61 10.62
C ARG A 110 -1.56 -3.73 9.65
N PRO A 111 -2.14 -4.85 10.12
CA PRO A 111 -2.65 -5.91 9.24
C PRO A 111 -3.67 -5.41 8.21
N VAL A 112 -4.55 -4.50 8.64
CA VAL A 112 -5.58 -3.88 7.78
C VAL A 112 -4.97 -3.16 6.57
N ASP A 113 -3.90 -2.41 6.77
CA ASP A 113 -3.23 -1.67 5.70
C ASP A 113 -2.63 -2.61 4.66
N ARG A 114 -2.05 -3.71 5.11
CA ARG A 114 -1.41 -4.73 4.27
C ARG A 114 -2.43 -5.48 3.43
N TYR A 115 -3.56 -5.84 4.01
CA TYR A 115 -4.62 -6.50 3.25
C TYR A 115 -5.27 -5.56 2.24
N GLY A 116 -5.57 -4.31 2.62
CA GLY A 116 -6.08 -3.31 1.68
C GLY A 116 -5.13 -3.12 0.50
N ALA A 117 -3.82 -3.04 0.77
CA ALA A 117 -2.80 -2.95 -0.27
C ALA A 117 -2.77 -4.19 -1.18
N SER A 118 -2.87 -5.39 -0.59
CA SER A 118 -2.95 -6.65 -1.32
C SER A 118 -4.14 -6.68 -2.28
N MET A 119 -5.33 -6.27 -1.81
CA MET A 119 -6.52 -6.20 -2.65
C MET A 119 -6.42 -5.15 -3.75
N PHE A 120 -5.89 -3.96 -3.44
CA PHE A 120 -5.62 -2.94 -4.46
C PHE A 120 -4.67 -3.47 -5.54
N LEU A 121 -3.56 -4.08 -5.14
CA LEU A 121 -2.57 -4.66 -6.04
C LEU A 121 -3.18 -5.80 -6.88
N HIS A 122 -4.06 -6.60 -6.31
CA HIS A 122 -4.77 -7.65 -7.02
C HIS A 122 -5.75 -7.12 -8.06
N TYR A 123 -6.77 -6.39 -7.62
CA TYR A 123 -7.85 -5.96 -8.50
C TYR A 123 -7.45 -4.86 -9.47
N GLN A 124 -6.61 -3.91 -9.03
CA GLN A 124 -6.30 -2.71 -9.84
C GLN A 124 -5.02 -2.86 -10.65
N ARG A 125 -4.14 -3.82 -10.32
CA ARG A 125 -2.82 -3.97 -10.93
C ARG A 125 -2.49 -5.39 -11.40
N GLY A 126 -3.30 -6.38 -11.02
CA GLY A 126 -3.15 -7.78 -11.43
C GLY A 126 -2.00 -8.50 -10.74
N PHE A 127 -1.57 -8.04 -9.56
CA PHE A 127 -0.59 -8.75 -8.73
C PHE A 127 -1.26 -9.81 -7.86
N ASN A 128 -0.52 -10.86 -7.53
CA ASN A 128 -0.87 -11.74 -6.43
C ASN A 128 0.13 -11.49 -5.30
N VAL A 129 -0.34 -11.36 -4.08
CA VAL A 129 0.51 -11.24 -2.89
C VAL A 129 0.48 -12.57 -2.16
N LYS A 130 1.66 -13.09 -1.84
CA LYS A 130 1.84 -14.28 -1.00
C LYS A 130 2.65 -13.91 0.22
N PHE A 131 2.19 -14.36 1.38
CA PHE A 131 2.97 -14.29 2.61
C PHE A 131 3.73 -15.60 2.76
N GLU A 132 5.05 -15.53 2.92
CA GLU A 132 5.91 -16.71 3.08
C GLU A 132 6.89 -16.49 4.22
N GLY A 133 7.14 -17.52 5.03
CA GLY A 133 8.00 -17.45 6.21
C GLY A 133 7.27 -17.71 7.53
N ILE A 134 7.97 -17.53 8.65
CA ILE A 134 7.43 -17.75 9.98
C ILE A 134 6.30 -16.73 10.24
N GLY A 135 5.13 -17.20 10.67
CA GLY A 135 3.95 -16.35 10.90
C GLY A 135 3.12 -16.05 9.64
N ALA A 136 3.46 -16.60 8.48
CA ALA A 136 2.68 -16.43 7.26
C ALA A 136 1.26 -17.03 7.35
N ASN A 137 1.06 -18.06 8.18
CA ASN A 137 -0.24 -18.68 8.43
C ASN A 137 -1.26 -17.77 9.14
N GLN A 138 -0.86 -16.56 9.51
CA GLN A 138 -1.72 -15.54 10.10
C GLN A 138 -2.29 -14.57 9.05
N TYR A 139 -1.98 -14.75 7.77
CA TYR A 139 -2.31 -13.83 6.66
C TYR A 139 -2.88 -14.54 5.44
#